data_AF-A0A8S3ZS36-F1
#
_entry.id   AF-A0A8S3ZS36-F1
#
_cell.length_a   1.000
_cell.length_b   1.000
_cell.length_c   1.000
_cell.angle_alpha   90.00
_cell.angle_beta   90.00
_cell.angle_gamma   90.00
#
_symmetry.space_group_name_H-M   'P 1'
#
loop_
_entity.id
_entity.type
_entity.pdbx_description
1 polymer ?
#
loop_
_entity_poly.entity_id
_entity_poly.type
_entity_poly.pdbx_seq_one_letter_code
_entity_poly.pdbx_strand_id
1 'polypeptide(L)'
;DNSVDGYQAIAEFHGDPGKCPTPTAKNRLACCIHGMPNFPFWHRLLVVQVEDALRRRGSHIGIPYWDWTKPNTHIPALAADETYLNPHDNAEHVNPFHHAKIGFLGGDAKTSRDPLPALTQTPDYGDHTELYDAFLLALEQDNFCDFEVQFEIAHNLIHAYVGGNSKYGLSSLSYSAFDPIFYLHHSNIDRIWAIWTALQQHRGKPYKAHCAQSYVYTPLKPFAFHTPYNNNEKTFSHSTPTNIYEYERELEYAYDNLQYGGLSIPELDDYINNNLKSKPRTFVGIHLHGIKTS
;
A
#
# COMPACT_ATOMS: atom_id res chain seq x y z
N ASP A 1 16.79 7.00 15.37
CA ASP A 1 15.69 6.95 16.35
C ASP A 1 15.34 5.49 16.58
N ASN A 2 15.60 4.98 17.78
CA ASN A 2 15.37 3.58 18.16
C ASN A 2 14.16 3.43 19.10
N SER A 3 13.31 4.47 19.17
CA SER A 3 12.06 4.40 19.93
C SER A 3 11.07 3.46 19.26
N VAL A 4 10.01 3.11 19.99
CA VAL A 4 8.90 2.29 19.48
C VAL A 4 8.07 3.00 18.40
N ASP A 5 8.19 4.33 18.31
CA ASP A 5 7.63 5.16 17.23
C ASP A 5 8.67 5.47 16.13
N GLY A 6 9.85 4.86 16.20
CA GLY A 6 10.91 4.99 15.21
C GLY A 6 10.62 4.19 13.94
N TYR A 7 11.25 4.57 12.83
CA TYR A 7 11.01 3.96 11.52
C TYR A 7 11.18 2.44 11.50
N GLN A 8 12.24 1.93 12.15
CA GLN A 8 12.47 0.47 12.23
C GLN A 8 11.33 -0.25 12.95
N ALA A 9 10.86 0.29 14.08
CA ALA A 9 9.81 -0.33 14.87
C ALA A 9 8.48 -0.41 14.09
N ILE A 10 8.17 0.61 13.29
CA ILE A 10 6.99 0.66 12.42
C ILE A 10 7.16 -0.27 11.21
N ALA A 11 8.31 -0.28 10.55
CA ALA A 11 8.58 -1.20 9.42
C ALA A 11 8.42 -2.68 9.83
N GLU A 12 8.84 -3.02 11.04
CA GLU A 12 8.66 -4.35 11.65
C GLU A 12 7.19 -4.71 11.96
N PHE A 13 6.22 -3.80 11.77
CA PHE A 13 4.80 -4.16 11.91
C PHE A 13 4.35 -5.09 10.79
N HIS A 14 4.96 -4.98 9.61
CA HIS A 14 4.55 -5.73 8.43
C HIS A 14 5.07 -7.18 8.44
N GLY A 15 6.35 -7.34 8.13
CA GLY A 15 7.00 -8.64 7.90
C GLY A 15 7.84 -9.08 9.09
N ASP A 16 9.13 -9.28 8.83
CA ASP A 16 10.08 -9.74 9.83
C ASP A 16 10.47 -8.61 10.81
N PRO A 17 10.77 -8.94 12.08
CA PRO A 17 11.01 -10.27 12.66
C PRO A 17 9.73 -11.04 13.09
N GLY A 18 8.54 -10.58 12.68
CA GLY A 18 7.27 -11.19 13.00
C GLY A 18 6.86 -10.92 14.46
N LYS A 19 5.69 -10.32 14.66
CA LYS A 19 5.17 -9.99 15.99
C LYS A 19 3.86 -10.73 16.32
N CYS A 20 3.39 -11.59 15.42
CA CYS A 20 2.08 -12.25 15.53
C CYS A 20 2.23 -13.74 15.83
N PRO A 21 1.35 -14.35 16.66
CA PRO A 21 0.12 -13.76 17.21
C PRO A 21 0.36 -12.82 18.40
N THR A 22 1.49 -12.93 19.09
CA THR A 22 1.98 -12.00 20.10
C THR A 22 3.52 -11.91 20.03
N PRO A 23 4.14 -10.82 20.48
CA PRO A 23 5.60 -10.65 20.42
C PRO A 23 6.40 -11.68 21.25
N THR A 24 5.76 -12.29 22.24
CA THR A 24 6.33 -13.30 23.16
C THR A 24 6.05 -14.74 22.74
N ALA A 25 5.27 -14.96 21.67
CA ALA A 25 4.97 -16.30 21.19
C ALA A 25 6.25 -17.01 20.71
N LYS A 26 6.33 -18.33 20.90
CA LYS A 26 7.47 -19.15 20.45
C LYS A 26 7.59 -19.17 18.92
N ASN A 27 6.45 -19.32 18.24
CA ASN A 27 6.37 -19.33 16.79
C ASN A 27 5.70 -18.03 16.37
N ARG A 28 6.52 -17.08 15.89
CA ARG A 28 6.04 -15.80 15.40
C ARG A 28 6.00 -15.79 13.88
N LEU A 29 5.02 -15.08 13.36
CA LEU A 29 4.79 -14.84 11.94
C LEU A 29 4.70 -13.34 11.70
N ALA A 30 4.84 -12.96 10.42
CA ALA A 30 4.48 -11.63 9.94
C ALA A 30 3.05 -11.28 10.37
N CYS A 31 2.83 -10.01 10.70
CA CYS A 31 1.52 -9.54 11.16
C CYS A 31 0.66 -9.00 10.02
N CYS A 32 1.28 -8.63 8.90
CA CYS A 32 0.59 -8.16 7.71
C CYS A 32 -0.44 -9.18 7.22
N ILE A 33 -1.58 -8.66 6.76
CA ILE A 33 -2.69 -9.45 6.25
C ILE A 33 -2.63 -9.42 4.72
N HIS A 34 -2.63 -10.60 4.11
CA HIS A 34 -2.55 -10.81 2.66
C HIS A 34 -3.45 -11.99 2.27
N GLY A 35 -3.99 -11.96 1.07
CA GLY A 35 -4.93 -12.94 0.52
C GLY A 35 -6.26 -12.98 1.28
N MET A 36 -6.66 -11.86 1.89
CA MET A 36 -7.81 -11.78 2.79
C MET A 36 -8.51 -10.42 2.68
N PRO A 37 -9.84 -10.34 2.82
CA PRO A 37 -10.62 -9.10 2.63
C PRO A 37 -10.24 -7.90 3.51
N ASN A 38 -9.45 -8.11 4.56
CA ASN A 38 -8.92 -7.06 5.43
C ASN A 38 -7.49 -6.61 5.09
N PHE A 39 -6.92 -7.05 3.95
CA PHE A 39 -5.69 -6.50 3.35
C PHE A 39 -5.70 -4.97 3.26
N PRO A 40 -6.70 -4.30 2.63
CA PRO A 40 -6.67 -2.85 2.50
C PRO A 40 -6.79 -2.13 3.85
N PHE A 41 -7.51 -2.75 4.80
CA PHE A 41 -7.69 -2.18 6.15
C PHE A 41 -6.37 -2.14 6.92
N TRP A 42 -5.63 -3.25 6.85
CA TRP A 42 -4.37 -3.40 7.54
C TRP A 42 -3.33 -2.41 7.00
N HIS A 43 -3.20 -2.33 5.68
CA HIS A 43 -2.23 -1.45 5.03
C HIS A 43 -2.56 0.03 5.18
N ARG A 44 -3.86 0.40 5.19
CA ARG A 44 -4.31 1.76 5.55
C ARG A 44 -3.78 2.19 6.92
N LEU A 45 -3.97 1.36 7.94
CA LEU A 45 -3.47 1.68 9.29
C LEU A 45 -1.95 1.75 9.34
N LEU A 46 -1.23 0.95 8.54
CA LEU A 46 0.22 1.05 8.46
C LEU A 46 0.68 2.38 7.85
N VAL A 47 0.03 2.86 6.79
CA VAL A 47 0.33 4.16 6.19
C VAL A 47 0.04 5.29 7.18
N VAL A 48 -1.10 5.25 7.88
CA VAL A 48 -1.45 6.20 8.95
C VAL A 48 -0.41 6.19 10.08
N GLN A 49 0.09 5.01 10.46
CA GLN A 49 1.12 4.88 11.49
C GLN A 49 2.39 5.68 11.14
N VAL A 50 2.85 5.58 9.88
CA VAL A 50 4.02 6.33 9.40
C VAL A 50 3.69 7.81 9.22
N GLU A 51 2.50 8.15 8.73
CA GLU A 51 2.08 9.54 8.57
C GLU A 51 2.08 10.28 9.92
N ASP A 52 1.43 9.73 10.95
CA ASP A 52 1.41 10.32 12.29
C ASP A 52 2.83 10.39 12.89
N ALA A 53 3.71 9.43 12.57
CA ALA A 53 5.10 9.48 13.00
C ALA A 53 5.89 10.61 12.33
N LEU A 54 5.67 10.89 11.05
CA LEU A 54 6.29 12.03 10.35
C LEU A 54 5.69 13.37 10.80
N ARG A 55 4.37 13.46 10.98
CA ARG A 55 3.68 14.66 11.49
C ARG A 55 4.22 15.07 12.87
N ARG A 56 4.36 14.10 13.79
CA ARG A 56 4.97 14.34 15.13
C ARG A 56 6.42 14.83 15.07
N ARG A 57 7.11 14.64 13.94
CA ARG A 57 8.49 15.09 13.68
C ARG A 57 8.56 16.32 12.76
N GLY A 58 7.43 16.97 12.51
CA GLY A 58 7.37 18.26 11.83
C GLY A 58 7.00 18.20 10.35
N SER A 59 6.59 17.05 9.79
CA SER A 59 6.00 17.03 8.44
C SER A 59 4.65 17.75 8.43
N HIS A 60 4.47 18.67 7.49
CA HIS A 60 3.21 19.38 7.27
C HIS A 60 2.33 18.75 6.18
N ILE A 61 2.86 17.75 5.47
CA ILE A 61 2.15 17.02 4.43
C ILE A 61 1.89 15.59 4.88
N GLY A 62 0.81 15.01 4.36
CA GLY A 62 0.59 13.57 4.43
C GLY A 62 1.59 12.78 3.58
N ILE A 63 1.53 11.46 3.64
CA ILE A 63 2.41 10.60 2.83
C ILE A 63 2.03 10.76 1.35
N PRO A 64 2.92 11.28 0.49
CA PRO A 64 2.62 11.43 -0.92
C PRO A 64 2.41 10.06 -1.57
N TYR A 65 1.52 9.98 -2.52
CA TYR A 65 1.31 8.78 -3.31
C TYR A 65 2.17 8.82 -4.59
N TRP A 66 2.66 7.65 -5.02
CA TRP A 66 3.29 7.49 -6.32
C TRP A 66 2.29 6.85 -7.29
N ASP A 67 1.84 7.65 -8.26
CA ASP A 67 0.93 7.21 -9.32
C ASP A 67 1.69 6.48 -10.44
N TRP A 68 1.81 5.17 -10.28
CA TRP A 68 2.43 4.26 -11.24
C TRP A 68 1.47 3.76 -12.33
N THR A 69 0.20 4.22 -12.38
CA THR A 69 -0.73 3.81 -13.45
C THR A 69 -0.42 4.52 -14.77
N LYS A 70 0.47 5.52 -14.74
CA LYS A 70 0.90 6.27 -15.93
C LYS A 70 1.87 5.45 -16.79
N PRO A 71 1.81 5.59 -18.12
CA PRO A 71 2.78 4.95 -19.00
C PRO A 71 4.19 5.47 -18.74
N ASN A 72 5.19 4.64 -19.01
CA ASN A 72 6.60 4.97 -18.81
C ASN A 72 6.92 5.46 -17.38
N THR A 73 6.30 4.84 -16.37
CA THR A 73 6.52 5.21 -14.96
C THR A 73 7.92 4.78 -14.50
N HIS A 74 8.53 5.62 -13.67
CA HIS A 74 9.83 5.38 -13.06
C HIS A 74 9.70 5.56 -11.56
N ILE A 75 10.67 5.02 -10.81
CA ILE A 75 10.83 5.38 -9.39
C ILE A 75 10.94 6.92 -9.31
N PRO A 76 10.10 7.59 -8.50
CA PRO A 76 10.11 9.05 -8.43
C PRO A 76 11.46 9.55 -7.89
N ALA A 77 11.93 10.71 -8.35
CA ALA A 77 13.19 11.33 -7.91
C ALA A 77 13.33 11.36 -6.37
N LEU A 78 12.22 11.61 -5.66
CA LEU A 78 12.15 11.55 -4.20
C LEU A 78 12.72 10.26 -3.62
N ALA A 79 12.58 9.12 -4.28
CA ALA A 79 13.10 7.83 -3.85
C ALA A 79 14.22 7.29 -4.76
N ALA A 80 14.47 7.87 -5.93
CA ALA A 80 15.48 7.40 -6.88
C ALA A 80 16.87 7.96 -6.58
N ASP A 81 16.97 9.22 -6.19
CA ASP A 81 18.26 9.90 -6.02
C ASP A 81 18.95 9.45 -4.72
N GLU A 82 20.24 9.16 -4.75
CA GLU A 82 20.98 8.70 -3.57
C GLU A 82 21.16 9.79 -2.51
N THR A 83 21.22 11.03 -2.96
CA THR A 83 21.49 12.23 -2.16
C THR A 83 20.54 13.36 -2.55
N TYR A 84 20.45 14.38 -1.69
CA TYR A 84 19.76 15.62 -2.00
C TYR A 84 20.53 16.81 -1.43
N LEU A 85 20.40 17.96 -2.09
CA LEU A 85 20.94 19.23 -1.59
C LEU A 85 19.94 19.83 -0.59
N ASN A 86 20.34 19.98 0.67
CA ASN A 86 19.51 20.63 1.68
C ASN A 86 19.61 22.17 1.53
N PRO A 87 18.50 22.86 1.26
CA PRO A 87 18.52 24.31 1.01
C PRO A 87 18.84 25.14 2.27
N HIS A 88 18.77 24.56 3.48
CA HIS A 88 19.03 25.29 4.72
C HIS A 88 20.52 25.41 5.07
N ASP A 89 21.29 24.36 4.82
CA ASP A 89 22.75 24.34 5.08
C ASP A 89 23.59 24.32 3.79
N ASN A 90 22.93 24.21 2.62
CA ASN A 90 23.54 24.12 1.31
C ASN A 90 24.56 22.98 1.19
N ALA A 91 24.33 21.89 1.93
CA ALA A 91 25.14 20.68 1.92
C ALA A 91 24.39 19.51 1.30
N GLU A 92 25.15 18.56 0.76
CA GLU A 92 24.61 17.31 0.23
C GLU A 92 24.42 16.29 1.36
N HIS A 93 23.21 15.72 1.45
CA HIS A 93 22.85 14.72 2.45
C HIS A 93 22.35 13.46 1.77
N VAL A 94 22.50 12.32 2.44
CA VAL A 94 21.91 11.05 1.98
C VAL A 94 20.39 11.17 1.97
N ASN A 95 19.77 10.78 0.86
CA ASN A 95 18.32 10.79 0.73
C ASN A 95 17.69 9.69 1.60
N PRO A 96 16.86 10.04 2.61
CA PRO A 96 16.25 9.06 3.49
C PRO A 96 15.22 8.16 2.80
N PHE A 97 14.77 8.50 1.58
CA PHE A 97 13.82 7.69 0.81
C PHE A 97 14.50 6.73 -0.18
N HIS A 98 15.82 6.84 -0.41
CA HIS A 98 16.52 5.99 -1.37
C HIS A 98 16.62 4.53 -0.89
N HIS A 99 16.97 4.34 0.39
CA HIS A 99 17.07 3.04 1.03
C HIS A 99 17.01 3.21 2.56
N ALA A 100 16.77 2.11 3.28
CA ALA A 100 16.87 2.10 4.73
C ALA A 100 17.71 0.93 5.22
N LYS A 101 18.30 1.08 6.40
CA LYS A 101 18.94 -0.04 7.12
C LYS A 101 17.87 -1.01 7.63
N ILE A 102 18.24 -2.28 7.81
CA ILE A 102 17.41 -3.29 8.47
C ILE A 102 18.05 -3.62 9.82
N GLY A 103 17.59 -2.92 10.86
CA GLY A 103 18.28 -2.85 12.15
C GLY A 103 18.44 -4.21 12.84
N PHE A 104 17.42 -5.06 12.78
CA PHE A 104 17.42 -6.34 13.50
C PHE A 104 18.37 -7.39 12.90
N LEU A 105 18.78 -7.25 11.63
CA LEU A 105 19.77 -8.13 11.00
C LEU A 105 21.21 -7.79 11.41
N GLY A 106 21.43 -6.57 11.92
CA GLY A 106 22.76 -6.04 12.22
C GLY A 106 23.61 -5.81 10.95
N GLY A 107 24.87 -5.39 11.17
CA GLY A 107 25.82 -5.12 10.10
C GLY A 107 25.36 -4.02 9.14
N ASP A 108 25.71 -4.18 7.85
CA ASP A 108 25.40 -3.22 6.77
C ASP A 108 24.14 -3.60 5.97
N ALA A 109 23.25 -4.43 6.55
CA ALA A 109 22.02 -4.83 5.89
C ALA A 109 21.15 -3.59 5.60
N LYS A 110 20.87 -3.35 4.33
CA LYS A 110 20.04 -2.26 3.83
C LYS A 110 19.13 -2.74 2.72
N THR A 111 18.03 -2.04 2.51
CA THR A 111 17.13 -2.30 1.41
C THR A 111 17.79 -1.98 0.07
N SER A 112 17.38 -2.71 -0.95
CA SER A 112 17.82 -2.50 -2.34
C SER A 112 16.66 -2.78 -3.29
N ARG A 113 16.73 -2.20 -4.49
CA ARG A 113 15.72 -2.33 -5.54
C ARG A 113 16.37 -2.84 -6.81
N ASP A 114 15.65 -3.65 -7.57
CA ASP A 114 16.09 -4.22 -8.86
C ASP A 114 14.96 -4.05 -9.88
N PRO A 115 14.71 -2.82 -10.38
CA PRO A 115 13.50 -2.53 -11.14
C PRO A 115 13.44 -3.31 -12.47
N LEU A 116 12.31 -3.96 -12.72
CA LEU A 116 12.08 -4.74 -13.93
C LEU A 116 11.60 -3.84 -15.08
N PRO A 117 11.88 -4.18 -16.36
CA PRO A 117 11.46 -3.39 -17.52
C PRO A 117 9.95 -3.17 -17.64
N ALA A 118 9.14 -4.05 -17.04
CA ALA A 118 7.67 -3.92 -17.00
C ALA A 118 7.19 -2.65 -16.30
N LEU A 119 7.99 -2.09 -15.37
CA LEU A 119 7.68 -0.81 -14.72
C LEU A 119 7.62 0.34 -15.74
N THR A 120 8.51 0.33 -16.73
CA THR A 120 8.65 1.40 -17.73
C THR A 120 7.89 1.09 -19.02
N GLN A 121 6.81 0.30 -18.96
CA GLN A 121 6.02 -0.06 -20.13
C GLN A 121 5.48 1.20 -20.82
N THR A 122 5.68 1.29 -22.14
CA THR A 122 5.08 2.31 -23.00
C THR A 122 4.11 1.60 -23.95
N PRO A 123 2.78 1.74 -23.77
CA PRO A 123 1.81 1.10 -24.64
C PRO A 123 1.73 1.82 -25.99
N ASP A 124 1.19 1.12 -26.99
CA ASP A 124 0.86 1.72 -28.28
C ASP A 124 -0.25 2.78 -28.11
N TYR A 125 -0.38 3.67 -29.09
CA TYR A 125 -1.38 4.73 -29.03
C TYR A 125 -2.80 4.16 -28.94
N GLY A 126 -3.50 4.51 -27.86
CA GLY A 126 -4.86 4.04 -27.59
C GLY A 126 -4.94 2.81 -26.67
N ASP A 127 -3.80 2.19 -26.35
CA ASP A 127 -3.70 1.08 -25.40
C ASP A 127 -3.24 1.56 -24.02
N HIS A 128 -3.39 0.69 -23.02
CA HIS A 128 -3.00 0.94 -21.64
C HIS A 128 -1.83 0.04 -21.21
N THR A 129 -1.21 0.36 -20.08
CA THR A 129 -0.24 -0.52 -19.43
C THR A 129 -0.94 -1.67 -18.71
N GLU A 130 -0.21 -2.75 -18.46
CA GLU A 130 -0.71 -3.90 -17.68
C GLU A 130 -1.16 -3.46 -16.27
N LEU A 131 -0.40 -2.57 -15.64
CA LEU A 131 -0.74 -1.99 -14.33
C LEU A 131 -2.06 -1.22 -14.38
N TYR A 132 -2.27 -0.41 -15.42
CA TYR A 132 -3.51 0.34 -15.56
C TYR A 132 -4.71 -0.59 -15.75
N ASP A 133 -4.58 -1.62 -16.61
CA ASP A 133 -5.68 -2.54 -16.87
C ASP A 133 -5.98 -3.45 -15.66
N ALA A 134 -4.97 -3.87 -14.91
CA ALA A 134 -5.15 -4.69 -13.71
C ALA A 134 -5.96 -3.97 -12.63
N PHE A 135 -5.67 -2.69 -12.38
CA PHE A 135 -6.44 -1.90 -11.42
C PHE A 135 -7.79 -1.43 -11.96
N LEU A 136 -7.91 -1.21 -13.26
CA LEU A 136 -9.20 -0.95 -13.89
C LEU A 136 -10.15 -2.17 -13.75
N LEU A 137 -9.62 -3.39 -13.85
CA LEU A 137 -10.35 -4.62 -13.57
C LEU A 137 -10.82 -4.72 -12.10
N ALA A 138 -10.02 -4.22 -11.16
CA ALA A 138 -10.45 -4.12 -9.76
C ALA A 138 -11.58 -3.08 -9.61
N LEU A 139 -11.41 -1.88 -10.19
CA LEU A 139 -12.34 -0.76 -10.06
C LEU A 139 -13.72 -1.03 -10.70
N GLU A 140 -13.80 -1.97 -11.65
CA GLU A 140 -15.09 -2.38 -12.24
C GLU A 140 -15.94 -3.28 -11.34
N GLN A 141 -15.36 -3.87 -10.28
CA GLN A 141 -16.08 -4.82 -9.43
C GLN A 141 -17.07 -4.11 -8.50
N ASP A 142 -18.25 -4.69 -8.36
CA ASP A 142 -19.32 -4.15 -7.52
C ASP A 142 -19.28 -4.66 -6.08
N ASN A 143 -18.76 -5.88 -5.88
CA ASN A 143 -18.62 -6.50 -4.57
C ASN A 143 -17.24 -6.18 -4.00
N PHE A 144 -17.18 -5.89 -2.70
CA PHE A 144 -15.92 -5.58 -2.02
C PHE A 144 -14.87 -6.69 -2.15
N CYS A 145 -15.26 -7.96 -1.98
CA CYS A 145 -14.29 -9.06 -2.02
C CYS A 145 -13.83 -9.35 -3.45
N ASP A 146 -14.71 -9.19 -4.45
CA ASP A 146 -14.31 -9.31 -5.86
C ASP A 146 -13.31 -8.19 -6.22
N PHE A 147 -13.57 -6.96 -5.78
CA PHE A 147 -12.63 -5.84 -5.87
C PHE A 147 -11.30 -6.19 -5.19
N GLU A 148 -11.34 -6.63 -3.94
CA GLU A 148 -10.16 -6.84 -3.10
C GLU A 148 -9.21 -7.88 -3.67
N VAL A 149 -9.71 -8.98 -4.23
CA VAL A 149 -8.87 -10.00 -4.88
C VAL A 149 -8.10 -9.41 -6.06
N GLN A 150 -8.78 -8.68 -6.95
CA GLN A 150 -8.10 -8.08 -8.12
C GLN A 150 -7.13 -6.97 -7.66
N PHE A 151 -7.54 -6.21 -6.66
CA PHE A 151 -6.80 -5.09 -6.10
C PHE A 151 -5.49 -5.53 -5.44
N GLU A 152 -5.49 -6.54 -4.58
CA GLU A 152 -4.27 -7.05 -3.95
C GLU A 152 -3.33 -7.68 -4.98
N ILE A 153 -3.85 -8.43 -5.94
CA ILE A 153 -3.05 -9.04 -7.01
C ILE A 153 -2.38 -7.97 -7.87
N ALA A 154 -3.12 -6.94 -8.27
CA ALA A 154 -2.58 -5.84 -9.05
C ALA A 154 -1.51 -5.06 -8.27
N HIS A 155 -1.70 -4.87 -6.96
CA HIS A 155 -0.70 -4.29 -6.05
C HIS A 155 0.61 -5.10 -6.04
N ASN A 156 0.53 -6.43 -6.05
CA ASN A 156 1.70 -7.31 -6.01
C ASN A 156 2.64 -7.11 -7.23
N LEU A 157 2.11 -6.63 -8.36
CA LEU A 157 2.92 -6.32 -9.54
C LEU A 157 3.98 -5.27 -9.23
N ILE A 158 3.65 -4.21 -8.48
CA ILE A 158 4.64 -3.16 -8.14
C ILE A 158 5.69 -3.70 -7.16
N HIS A 159 5.29 -4.56 -6.22
CA HIS A 159 6.26 -5.24 -5.36
C HIS A 159 7.29 -6.03 -6.16
N ALA A 160 6.83 -6.79 -7.16
CA ALA A 160 7.69 -7.54 -8.06
C ALA A 160 8.52 -6.62 -8.98
N TYR A 161 7.88 -5.62 -9.59
CA TYR A 161 8.51 -4.74 -10.59
C TYR A 161 9.55 -3.81 -9.98
N VAL A 162 9.41 -3.38 -8.73
CA VAL A 162 10.42 -2.53 -8.06
C VAL A 162 11.45 -3.37 -7.32
N GLY A 163 11.00 -4.47 -6.70
CA GLY A 163 11.86 -5.34 -5.90
C GLY A 163 12.79 -6.20 -6.74
N GLY A 164 12.32 -6.72 -7.88
CA GLY A 164 13.05 -7.67 -8.72
C GLY A 164 13.68 -8.80 -7.91
N ASN A 165 14.95 -9.09 -8.17
CA ASN A 165 15.69 -10.14 -7.48
C ASN A 165 16.32 -9.70 -6.15
N SER A 166 16.00 -8.50 -5.67
CA SER A 166 16.57 -7.96 -4.44
C SER A 166 16.11 -8.75 -3.22
N LYS A 167 17.06 -9.38 -2.52
CA LYS A 167 16.79 -10.12 -1.27
C LYS A 167 16.08 -9.27 -0.20
N TYR A 168 16.50 -8.01 -0.08
CA TYR A 168 16.00 -7.04 0.90
C TYR A 168 15.18 -5.94 0.22
N GLY A 169 14.45 -6.29 -0.84
CA GLY A 169 13.64 -5.36 -1.62
C GLY A 169 12.15 -5.54 -1.44
N LEU A 170 11.39 -4.79 -2.23
CA LEU A 170 9.93 -4.81 -2.22
C LEU A 170 9.33 -6.18 -2.56
N SER A 171 10.04 -7.01 -3.33
CA SER A 171 9.59 -8.36 -3.70
C SER A 171 9.60 -9.32 -2.52
N SER A 172 10.22 -8.96 -1.38
CA SER A 172 10.20 -9.77 -0.18
C SER A 172 9.14 -9.31 0.82
N LEU A 173 8.16 -10.16 1.11
CA LEU A 173 7.18 -9.92 2.18
C LEU A 173 7.84 -9.61 3.53
N SER A 174 8.97 -10.25 3.82
CA SER A 174 9.73 -10.06 5.06
C SER A 174 10.29 -8.65 5.21
N TYR A 175 10.77 -8.04 4.12
CA TYR A 175 11.60 -6.84 4.16
C TYR A 175 11.00 -5.63 3.43
N SER A 176 9.90 -5.79 2.69
CA SER A 176 9.34 -4.75 1.82
C SER A 176 9.05 -3.44 2.55
N ALA A 177 8.45 -3.49 3.74
CA ALA A 177 8.10 -2.31 4.53
C ALA A 177 9.29 -1.55 5.13
N PHE A 178 10.51 -2.10 5.05
CA PHE A 178 11.72 -1.38 5.42
C PHE A 178 12.13 -0.40 4.32
N ASP A 179 11.76 -0.63 3.07
CA ASP A 179 12.10 0.28 1.98
C ASP A 179 11.12 1.48 1.99
N PRO A 180 11.59 2.73 2.09
CA PRO A 180 10.70 3.90 2.19
C PRO A 180 9.69 4.04 1.05
N ILE A 181 9.99 3.55 -0.16
CA ILE A 181 9.06 3.62 -1.30
C ILE A 181 7.81 2.75 -1.07
N PHE A 182 7.86 1.78 -0.16
CA PHE A 182 6.71 0.99 0.26
C PHE A 182 5.54 1.89 0.67
N TYR A 183 5.81 2.96 1.43
CA TYR A 183 4.76 3.85 1.95
C TYR A 183 4.21 4.79 0.87
N LEU A 184 5.03 5.18 -0.11
CA LEU A 184 4.56 5.93 -1.29
C LEU A 184 3.67 5.07 -2.17
N HIS A 185 4.06 3.80 -2.37
CA HIS A 185 3.27 2.81 -3.09
C HIS A 185 1.93 2.58 -2.38
N HIS A 186 1.96 2.29 -1.07
CA HIS A 186 0.76 2.00 -0.29
C HIS A 186 -0.13 3.23 -0.06
N SER A 187 0.41 4.44 -0.10
CA SER A 187 -0.41 5.65 -0.17
C SER A 187 -1.23 5.69 -1.47
N ASN A 188 -0.68 5.22 -2.60
CA ASN A 188 -1.44 5.09 -3.85
C ASN A 188 -2.42 3.90 -3.82
N ILE A 189 -2.06 2.78 -3.20
CA ILE A 189 -3.00 1.66 -2.96
C ILE A 189 -4.20 2.16 -2.15
N ASP A 190 -3.96 2.86 -1.05
CA ASP A 190 -5.03 3.43 -0.24
C ASP A 190 -5.88 4.45 -1.00
N ARG A 191 -5.26 5.26 -1.86
CA ARG A 191 -5.94 6.17 -2.79
C ARG A 191 -6.84 5.43 -3.77
N ILE A 192 -6.39 4.32 -4.36
CA ILE A 192 -7.19 3.51 -5.28
C ILE A 192 -8.40 2.91 -4.55
N TRP A 193 -8.25 2.49 -3.29
CA TRP A 193 -9.40 2.07 -2.50
C TRP A 193 -10.38 3.23 -2.22
N ALA A 194 -9.87 4.45 -2.00
CA ALA A 194 -10.72 5.65 -1.92
C ALA A 194 -11.47 5.92 -3.23
N ILE A 195 -10.82 5.75 -4.39
CA ILE A 195 -11.44 5.85 -5.72
C ILE A 195 -12.56 4.81 -5.87
N TRP A 196 -12.32 3.54 -5.53
CA TRP A 196 -13.35 2.50 -5.56
C TRP A 196 -14.53 2.83 -4.65
N THR A 197 -14.25 3.32 -3.44
CA THR A 197 -15.31 3.74 -2.49
C THR A 197 -16.16 4.87 -3.07
N ALA A 198 -15.54 5.86 -3.71
CA ALA A 198 -16.24 6.95 -4.38
C ALA A 198 -17.06 6.47 -5.59
N LEU A 199 -16.55 5.52 -6.38
CA LEU A 199 -17.30 4.86 -7.45
C LEU A 199 -18.55 4.16 -6.91
N GLN A 200 -18.42 3.40 -5.81
CA GLN A 200 -19.56 2.70 -5.21
C GLN A 200 -20.61 3.69 -4.71
N GLN A 201 -20.20 4.80 -4.10
CA GLN A 201 -21.10 5.87 -3.69
C GLN A 201 -21.81 6.50 -4.90
N HIS A 202 -21.08 6.79 -5.98
CA HIS A 202 -21.65 7.29 -7.24
C HIS A 202 -22.67 6.32 -7.83
N ARG A 203 -22.37 5.02 -7.82
CA ARG A 203 -23.26 3.93 -8.28
C ARG A 203 -24.45 3.65 -7.37
N GLY A 204 -24.50 4.24 -6.17
CA GLY A 204 -25.50 3.92 -5.14
C GLY A 204 -25.37 2.50 -4.58
N LYS A 205 -24.16 1.93 -4.57
CA LYS A 205 -23.86 0.57 -4.11
C LYS A 205 -23.15 0.56 -2.74
N PRO A 206 -23.27 -0.54 -1.97
CA PRO A 206 -22.50 -0.70 -0.74
C PRO A 206 -20.98 -0.72 -1.01
N TYR A 207 -20.22 -0.08 -0.13
CA TYR A 207 -18.74 -0.03 -0.18
C TYR A 207 -18.07 -0.73 1.03
N LYS A 208 -18.86 -1.26 1.97
CA LYS A 208 -18.34 -2.02 3.12
C LYS A 208 -18.15 -3.49 2.77
N ALA A 209 -17.27 -4.17 3.49
CA ALA A 209 -16.93 -5.58 3.27
C ALA A 209 -18.01 -6.55 3.79
N HIS A 210 -19.25 -6.42 3.31
CA HIS A 210 -20.36 -7.29 3.69
C HIS A 210 -20.11 -8.77 3.35
N CYS A 211 -19.37 -9.04 2.28
CA CYS A 211 -18.95 -10.38 1.87
C CYS A 211 -18.07 -11.10 2.92
N ALA A 212 -17.44 -10.35 3.84
CA ALA A 212 -16.45 -10.85 4.77
C ALA A 212 -16.60 -10.21 6.16
N GLN A 213 -17.83 -10.00 6.60
CA GLN A 213 -18.14 -9.19 7.78
C GLN A 213 -17.46 -9.67 9.07
N SER A 214 -17.25 -10.98 9.25
CA SER A 214 -16.54 -11.52 10.42
C SER A 214 -15.09 -11.03 10.53
N TYR A 215 -14.42 -10.82 9.39
CA TYR A 215 -13.04 -10.32 9.36
C TYR A 215 -12.94 -8.86 9.80
N VAL A 216 -13.98 -8.06 9.59
CA VAL A 216 -14.04 -6.65 10.00
C VAL A 216 -14.04 -6.49 11.53
N TYR A 217 -14.52 -7.49 12.27
CA TYR A 217 -14.52 -7.48 13.73
C TYR A 217 -13.25 -8.09 14.35
N THR A 218 -12.34 -8.61 13.53
CA THR A 218 -11.08 -9.18 14.02
C THR A 218 -10.05 -8.05 14.20
N PRO A 219 -9.50 -7.85 15.42
CA PRO A 219 -8.49 -6.81 15.63
C PRO A 219 -7.24 -7.04 14.79
N LEU A 220 -6.85 -6.00 14.04
CA LEU A 220 -5.68 -5.96 13.19
C LEU A 220 -4.43 -5.86 14.06
N LYS A 221 -3.59 -6.89 14.01
CA LYS A 221 -2.30 -6.91 14.70
C LYS A 221 -1.21 -6.37 13.77
N PRO A 222 -0.20 -5.65 14.27
CA PRO A 222 0.08 -5.40 15.68
C PRO A 222 -0.61 -4.13 16.22
N PHE A 223 -1.46 -3.46 15.45
CA PHE A 223 -2.13 -2.22 15.90
C PHE A 223 -2.94 -2.41 17.19
N ALA A 224 -3.54 -3.59 17.37
CA ALA A 224 -4.27 -3.99 18.58
C ALA A 224 -3.38 -4.30 19.80
N PHE A 225 -2.05 -4.29 19.68
CA PHE A 225 -1.18 -4.53 20.82
C PHE A 225 -1.10 -3.30 21.72
N HIS A 226 -1.24 -3.51 23.02
CA HIS A 226 -1.06 -2.46 24.02
C HIS A 226 0.42 -2.02 24.11
N THR A 227 0.63 -0.87 24.77
CA THR A 227 1.97 -0.41 25.20
C THR A 227 2.77 -1.56 25.83
N PRO A 228 4.05 -1.74 25.47
CA PRO A 228 4.90 -0.82 24.71
C PRO A 228 4.92 -1.03 23.18
N TYR A 229 4.07 -1.88 22.61
CA TYR A 229 4.22 -2.32 21.21
C TYR A 229 3.60 -1.39 20.17
N ASN A 230 2.42 -0.82 20.45
CA ASN A 230 1.83 0.26 19.67
C ASN A 230 1.49 1.42 20.60
N ASN A 231 2.07 2.59 20.32
CA ASN A 231 1.84 3.82 21.07
C ASN A 231 1.02 4.85 20.28
N ASN A 232 0.56 4.52 19.07
CA ASN A 232 -0.32 5.39 18.30
C ASN A 232 -1.78 5.11 18.69
N GLU A 233 -2.38 6.05 19.42
CA GLU A 233 -3.77 5.96 19.88
C GLU A 233 -4.78 5.85 18.74
N LYS A 234 -4.53 6.53 17.61
CA LYS A 234 -5.41 6.51 16.43
C LYS A 234 -5.45 5.12 15.80
N THR A 235 -4.29 4.51 15.53
CA THR A 235 -4.27 3.15 14.93
C THR A 235 -4.68 2.08 15.94
N PHE A 236 -4.41 2.28 17.23
CA PHE A 236 -4.86 1.37 18.30
C PHE A 236 -6.39 1.35 18.41
N SER A 237 -7.03 2.52 18.50
CA SER A 237 -8.49 2.66 18.59
C SER A 237 -9.22 2.15 17.35
N HIS A 238 -8.58 2.22 16.18
CA HIS A 238 -9.09 1.72 14.91
C HIS A 238 -8.60 0.31 14.54
N SER A 239 -7.93 -0.38 15.46
CA SER A 239 -7.44 -1.74 15.21
C SER A 239 -8.57 -2.73 14.91
N THR A 240 -9.80 -2.46 15.33
CA THR A 240 -11.00 -3.11 14.77
C THR A 240 -11.55 -2.24 13.63
N PRO A 241 -11.41 -2.64 12.36
CA PRO A 241 -11.58 -1.75 11.19
C PRO A 241 -13.04 -1.53 10.76
N THR A 242 -13.98 -1.35 11.70
CA THR A 242 -15.41 -1.15 11.38
C THR A 242 -15.70 0.22 10.77
N ASN A 243 -14.86 1.22 11.05
CA ASN A 243 -15.14 2.64 10.76
C ASN A 243 -14.18 3.23 9.71
N ILE A 244 -13.03 2.60 9.48
CA ILE A 244 -11.91 3.17 8.70
C ILE A 244 -12.21 3.38 7.20
N TYR A 245 -13.39 2.94 6.73
CA TYR A 245 -13.94 3.32 5.43
C TYR A 245 -14.07 4.84 5.29
N GLU A 246 -14.37 5.53 6.39
CA GLU A 246 -14.62 6.97 6.45
C GLU A 246 -13.33 7.71 6.85
N TYR A 247 -12.27 7.52 6.06
CA TYR A 247 -10.90 7.95 6.36
C TYR A 247 -10.74 9.43 6.68
N GLU A 248 -11.45 10.32 5.98
CA GLU A 248 -11.36 11.77 6.27
C GLU A 248 -11.82 12.09 7.70
N ARG A 249 -12.89 11.42 8.17
CA ARG A 249 -13.46 11.65 9.50
C ARG A 249 -12.71 10.90 10.60
N GLU A 250 -12.41 9.62 10.37
CA GLU A 250 -11.89 8.74 11.41
C GLU A 250 -10.36 8.79 11.50
N LEU A 251 -9.66 9.07 10.39
CA LEU A 251 -8.20 8.99 10.28
C LEU A 251 -7.52 10.33 9.95
N GLU A 252 -8.30 11.34 9.59
CA GLU A 252 -7.87 12.75 9.43
C GLU A 252 -6.81 12.96 8.32
N TYR A 253 -7.06 12.37 7.16
CA TYR A 253 -6.32 12.63 5.92
C TYR A 253 -7.27 12.63 4.72
N ALA A 254 -6.83 13.22 3.61
CA ALA A 254 -7.55 13.23 2.34
C ALA A 254 -6.55 13.22 1.17
N TYR A 255 -7.04 12.94 -0.02
CA TYR A 255 -6.26 13.04 -1.27
C TYR A 255 -6.61 14.33 -1.99
N ASP A 256 -5.62 14.90 -2.68
CA ASP A 256 -5.77 16.08 -3.53
C ASP A 256 -6.73 15.84 -4.70
N ASN A 257 -6.74 14.62 -5.25
CA ASN A 257 -7.71 14.19 -6.26
C ASN A 257 -7.93 12.66 -6.26
N LEU A 258 -9.12 12.25 -6.69
CA LEU A 258 -9.52 10.85 -6.86
C LEU A 258 -9.70 10.48 -8.34
N GLN A 259 -8.87 11.04 -9.23
CA GLN A 259 -8.89 10.70 -10.65
C GLN A 259 -8.13 9.39 -10.93
N TYR A 260 -8.62 8.61 -11.88
CA TYR A 260 -7.93 7.40 -12.37
C TYR A 260 -7.65 7.56 -13.86
N GLY A 261 -6.38 7.55 -14.28
CA GLY A 261 -6.03 7.79 -15.69
C GLY A 261 -6.42 9.17 -16.22
N GLY A 262 -6.64 10.14 -15.34
CA GLY A 262 -7.18 11.46 -15.69
C GLY A 262 -8.71 11.53 -15.78
N LEU A 263 -9.43 10.42 -15.57
CA LEU A 263 -10.88 10.38 -15.52
C LEU A 263 -11.39 10.72 -14.11
N SER A 264 -12.38 11.60 -14.02
CA SER A 264 -13.17 11.79 -12.80
C SER A 264 -14.02 10.56 -12.48
N ILE A 265 -14.60 10.49 -11.28
CA ILE A 265 -15.43 9.34 -10.86
C ILE A 265 -16.60 9.06 -11.83
N PRO A 266 -17.39 10.05 -12.29
CA PRO A 266 -18.43 9.80 -13.29
C PRO A 266 -17.89 9.33 -14.64
N GLU A 267 -16.81 9.96 -15.14
CA GLU A 267 -16.19 9.59 -16.42
C GLU A 267 -15.60 8.18 -16.39
N LEU A 268 -15.02 7.78 -15.25
CA LEU A 268 -14.50 6.45 -15.02
C LEU A 268 -15.62 5.41 -14.99
N ASP A 269 -16.75 5.70 -14.33
CA ASP A 269 -17.91 4.79 -14.33
C ASP A 269 -18.51 4.65 -15.73
N ASP A 270 -18.64 5.76 -16.46
CA ASP A 270 -19.09 5.75 -17.86
C ASP A 270 -18.15 4.93 -18.74
N TYR A 271 -16.83 5.09 -18.58
CA TYR A 271 -15.84 4.31 -19.32
C TYR A 271 -15.96 2.81 -19.02
N ILE A 272 -16.08 2.44 -17.74
CA ILE A 272 -16.24 1.04 -17.32
C ILE A 272 -17.50 0.43 -17.95
N ASN A 273 -18.64 1.12 -17.88
CA ASN A 273 -19.90 0.56 -18.35
C ASN A 273 -20.00 0.54 -19.88
N ASN A 274 -19.57 1.60 -20.55
CA ASN A 274 -19.79 1.78 -21.99
C ASN A 274 -18.64 1.29 -22.86
N ASN A 275 -17.40 1.25 -22.35
CA ASN A 275 -16.21 0.89 -23.15
C ASN A 275 -15.62 -0.47 -22.78
N LEU A 276 -15.81 -0.92 -21.53
CA LEU A 276 -15.31 -2.22 -21.04
C LEU A 276 -16.42 -3.27 -20.95
N LYS A 277 -17.44 -3.03 -20.11
CA LYS A 277 -18.50 -4.01 -19.81
C LYS A 277 -19.44 -4.27 -20.99
N SER A 278 -19.52 -3.35 -21.94
CA SER A 278 -20.31 -3.49 -23.16
C SER A 278 -19.76 -4.52 -24.16
N LYS A 279 -18.50 -4.95 -24.01
CA LYS A 279 -17.83 -5.88 -24.91
C LYS A 279 -17.87 -7.32 -24.37
N PRO A 280 -17.98 -8.34 -25.23
CA PRO A 280 -17.73 -9.73 -24.85
C PRO A 280 -16.30 -9.90 -24.35
N ARG A 281 -16.11 -10.55 -23.19
CA ARG A 281 -14.81 -10.73 -22.53
C ARG A 281 -14.67 -12.16 -22.02
N THR A 282 -13.45 -12.66 -22.04
CA THR A 282 -13.08 -13.97 -21.50
C THR A 282 -11.94 -13.77 -20.50
N PHE A 283 -12.04 -14.44 -19.36
CA PHE A 283 -11.05 -14.34 -18.28
C PHE A 283 -10.45 -15.70 -18.00
N VAL A 284 -9.17 -15.71 -17.62
CA VAL A 284 -8.52 -16.88 -17.03
C VAL A 284 -8.56 -16.72 -15.52
N GLY A 285 -9.43 -17.48 -14.86
CA GLY A 285 -9.52 -17.48 -13.40
C GLY A 285 -8.38 -18.29 -12.79
N ILE A 286 -7.65 -17.69 -11.84
CA ILE A 286 -6.57 -18.35 -11.11
C ILE A 286 -6.95 -18.39 -9.63
N HIS A 287 -6.96 -19.58 -9.04
CA HIS A 287 -7.14 -19.74 -7.61
C HIS A 287 -5.77 -19.76 -6.93
N LEU A 288 -5.37 -18.62 -6.38
CA LEU A 288 -4.10 -18.47 -5.68
C LEU A 288 -4.17 -19.08 -4.28
N HIS A 289 -3.08 -19.71 -3.88
CA HIS A 289 -2.83 -20.06 -2.48
C HIS A 289 -1.43 -19.56 -2.11
N GLY A 290 -1.26 -19.14 -0.85
CA GLY A 290 0.05 -18.71 -0.36
C GLY A 290 1.09 -19.82 -0.55
N ILE A 291 2.19 -19.49 -1.23
CA ILE A 291 3.40 -20.31 -1.28
C ILE A 291 4.45 -19.65 -0.39
N LYS A 292 5.41 -20.39 0.14
CA LYS A 292 6.35 -19.91 1.18
C LYS A 292 7.36 -18.84 0.71
N THR A 293 7.20 -18.33 -0.51
CA THR A 293 8.03 -17.30 -1.14
C THR A 293 7.14 -16.43 -2.02
N SER A 294 7.53 -15.18 -2.21
CA SER A 294 7.05 -14.37 -3.33
C SER A 294 7.75 -14.79 -4.62
#